data_AF-A0A0C3BU43-F1
#
_entry.id   AF-A0A0C3BU43-F1
#
_cell.length_a   1.000
_cell.length_b   1.000
_cell.length_c   1.000
_cell.angle_alpha   90.00
_cell.angle_beta   90.00
_cell.angle_gamma   90.00
#
_symmetry.space_group_name_H-M   'P 1'
#
loop_
_entity.id
_entity.type
_entity.pdbx_description
1 polymer ?
#
loop_
_entity_poly.entity_id
_entity_poly.type
_entity_poly.pdbx_seq_one_letter_code
_entity_poly.pdbx_strand_id
1 'polypeptide(L)'
;MASWAPELYKYYVNQLRLLYEKHPELKHIFPTSIFAAVSYNFGPRTVCFKHTDFANLPFGWCTVTAFGAFDPKKGGHLILWDLGLVVEFPPGSTILLPSAVITRSNVRISRDETRYSFTQYTAGGLFRWVENKFQLQADYHASLSDEELAAAMKRNEDRWSFGLSLFAKLKSDA
;
A
#
# COMPACT_ATOMS: atom_id res chain seq x y z
N MET A 1 1.91 10.75 3.27
CA MET A 1 0.48 10.39 3.43
C MET A 1 -0.26 11.45 4.24
N ALA A 2 0.15 11.77 5.48
CA ALA A 2 -0.54 12.75 6.35
C ALA A 2 -0.94 14.08 5.68
N SER A 3 -0.10 14.64 4.80
CA SER A 3 -0.41 15.91 4.11
C SER A 3 -1.33 15.77 2.89
N TRP A 4 -1.27 14.65 2.18
CA TRP A 4 -1.94 14.46 0.87
C TRP A 4 -3.20 13.57 0.93
N ALA A 5 -3.30 12.72 1.96
CA ALA A 5 -4.46 11.89 2.25
C ALA A 5 -4.61 11.74 3.78
N PRO A 6 -4.97 12.83 4.49
CA PRO A 6 -5.02 12.85 5.95
C PRO A 6 -6.01 11.84 6.53
N GLU A 7 -7.16 11.61 5.88
CA GLU A 7 -8.15 10.64 6.35
C GLU A 7 -7.68 9.20 6.18
N LEU A 8 -7.02 8.88 5.06
CA LEU A 8 -6.36 7.58 4.89
C LEU A 8 -5.25 7.38 5.92
N TYR A 9 -4.45 8.42 6.20
CA TYR A 9 -3.43 8.38 7.24
C TYR A 9 -4.03 8.08 8.62
N LYS A 10 -5.11 8.78 9.00
CA LYS A 10 -5.82 8.52 10.27
C LYS A 10 -6.37 7.11 10.34
N TYR A 11 -6.93 6.59 9.24
CA TYR A 11 -7.40 5.21 9.17
C TYR A 11 -6.26 4.21 9.47
N TYR A 12 -5.09 4.38 8.86
CA TYR A 12 -3.91 3.57 9.17
C TYR A 12 -3.48 3.66 10.64
N VAL A 13 -3.34 4.89 11.17
CA VAL A 13 -2.93 5.11 12.56
C VAL A 13 -3.90 4.45 13.55
N ASN A 14 -5.20 4.64 13.35
CA ASN A 14 -6.21 4.09 14.24
C ASN A 14 -6.22 2.56 14.22
N GLN A 15 -6.18 1.95 13.04
CA GLN A 15 -6.23 0.50 12.89
C GLN A 15 -4.97 -0.18 13.42
N LEU A 16 -3.79 0.38 13.12
CA LEU A 16 -2.54 -0.17 13.65
C LEU A 16 -2.40 0.07 15.16
N ARG A 17 -2.87 1.21 15.71
CA ARG A 17 -2.89 1.41 17.16
C ARG A 17 -3.65 0.30 17.86
N LEU A 18 -4.86 -0.04 17.39
CA LEU A 18 -5.65 -1.15 17.96
C LEU A 18 -4.93 -2.50 17.84
N LEU A 19 -4.21 -2.72 16.73
CA LEU A 19 -3.40 -3.92 16.55
C LEU A 19 -2.29 -4.03 17.60
N TYR A 20 -1.50 -2.97 17.81
CA TYR A 20 -0.41 -2.97 18.79
C TYR A 20 -0.90 -2.97 20.25
N GLU A 21 -2.04 -2.36 20.54
CA GLU A 21 -2.68 -2.44 21.87
C GLU A 21 -3.13 -3.86 22.20
N LYS A 22 -3.68 -4.58 21.21
CA LYS A 22 -4.08 -5.98 21.38
C LYS A 22 -2.87 -6.93 21.46
N HIS A 23 -1.81 -6.61 20.73
CA HIS A 23 -0.61 -7.44 20.56
C HIS A 23 0.65 -6.65 20.95
N PRO A 24 0.89 -6.41 22.26
CA PRO A 24 2.01 -5.61 22.74
C PRO A 24 3.39 -6.23 22.43
N GLU A 25 3.44 -7.50 22.04
CA GLU A 25 4.64 -8.19 21.57
C GLU A 25 5.09 -7.74 20.17
N LEU A 26 4.20 -7.17 19.38
CA LEU A 26 4.53 -6.68 18.04
C LEU A 26 5.40 -5.42 18.12
N LYS A 27 6.37 -5.32 17.22
CA LYS A 27 7.30 -4.19 17.14
C LYS A 27 7.04 -3.39 15.88
N HIS A 28 7.01 -2.07 16.02
CA HIS A 28 7.05 -1.18 14.87
C HIS A 28 8.37 -1.36 14.12
N ILE A 29 8.30 -1.40 12.78
CA ILE A 29 9.50 -1.49 11.93
C ILE A 29 10.37 -0.24 12.09
N PHE A 30 9.73 0.94 12.07
CA PHE A 30 10.36 2.21 12.44
C PHE A 30 9.44 2.96 13.40
N PRO A 31 9.99 3.73 14.36
CA PRO A 31 9.19 4.44 15.36
C PRO A 31 8.11 5.36 14.78
N THR A 32 8.32 5.90 13.58
CA THR A 32 7.42 6.87 12.92
C THR A 32 6.68 6.29 11.72
N SER A 33 6.86 5.00 11.40
CA SER A 33 6.19 4.41 10.24
C SER A 33 4.76 4.00 10.56
N ILE A 34 3.85 4.37 9.67
CA ILE A 34 2.45 3.91 9.66
C ILE A 34 2.29 2.59 8.90
N PHE A 35 3.37 2.00 8.40
CA PHE A 35 3.35 0.75 7.65
C PHE A 35 3.76 -0.40 8.56
N ALA A 36 3.13 -1.56 8.36
CA ALA A 36 3.42 -2.76 9.15
C ALA A 36 4.46 -3.69 8.49
N ALA A 37 4.85 -3.41 7.25
CA ALA A 37 5.81 -4.21 6.48
C ALA A 37 6.71 -3.34 5.60
N VAL A 38 7.93 -3.82 5.35
CA VAL A 38 8.89 -3.21 4.42
C VAL A 38 9.63 -4.27 3.62
N SER A 39 10.07 -3.91 2.41
CA SER A 39 10.95 -4.76 1.59
C SER A 39 12.12 -3.96 1.06
N TYR A 40 13.31 -4.57 1.12
CA TYR A 40 14.51 -4.10 0.46
C TYR A 40 14.73 -4.94 -0.78
N ASN A 41 14.55 -4.35 -1.96
CA ASN A 41 14.82 -5.01 -3.23
C ASN A 41 16.26 -4.72 -3.62
N PHE A 42 17.13 -5.68 -3.32
CA PHE A 42 18.55 -5.58 -3.62
C PHE A 42 18.84 -5.73 -5.12
N GLY A 43 20.02 -5.24 -5.51
CA GLY A 43 20.43 -5.06 -6.90
C GLY A 43 21.42 -6.14 -7.37
N PRO A 44 22.36 -5.79 -8.29
CA PRO A 44 22.73 -4.42 -8.65
C PRO A 44 21.74 -3.74 -9.60
N ARG A 45 20.83 -4.46 -10.26
CA ARG A 45 19.88 -3.91 -11.24
C ARG A 45 18.48 -4.44 -11.00
N THR A 46 17.87 -4.04 -9.88
CA THR A 46 16.55 -4.54 -9.47
C THR A 46 15.48 -4.24 -10.52
N VAL A 47 14.79 -5.29 -10.94
CA VAL A 47 13.67 -5.24 -11.88
C VAL A 47 12.50 -6.03 -11.31
N CYS A 48 11.34 -5.39 -11.26
CA CYS A 48 10.08 -6.07 -10.97
C CYS A 48 9.35 -6.36 -12.29
N PHE A 49 8.93 -7.61 -12.48
CA PHE A 49 7.98 -7.98 -13.53
C PHE A 49 6.60 -7.32 -13.29
N LYS A 50 5.72 -7.37 -14.28
CA LYS A 50 4.35 -6.84 -14.16
C LYS A 50 3.60 -7.58 -13.05
N HIS A 51 3.18 -6.87 -12.00
CA HIS A 51 2.47 -7.44 -10.85
C HIS A 51 1.60 -6.40 -10.14
N THR A 52 0.73 -6.87 -9.25
CA THR A 52 0.10 -6.11 -8.18
C THR A 52 0.54 -6.69 -6.84
N ASP A 53 0.53 -5.87 -5.79
CA ASP A 53 0.73 -6.33 -4.42
C ASP A 53 -0.63 -6.70 -3.79
N PHE A 54 -1.31 -7.70 -4.36
CA PHE A 54 -2.73 -8.01 -4.11
C PHE A 54 -3.10 -8.23 -2.63
N ALA A 55 -2.13 -8.58 -1.78
CA ALA A 55 -2.34 -8.79 -0.34
C ALA A 55 -2.42 -7.47 0.45
N ASN A 56 -1.97 -6.35 -0.12
CA ASN A 56 -2.04 -5.03 0.50
C ASN A 56 -3.48 -4.52 0.60
N LEU A 57 -3.69 -3.51 1.45
CA LEU A 57 -4.98 -2.83 1.53
C LEU A 57 -5.33 -2.21 0.15
N PRO A 58 -6.47 -2.56 -0.49
CA PRO A 58 -6.78 -2.15 -1.86
C PRO A 58 -6.72 -0.65 -2.12
N PHE A 59 -7.30 0.14 -1.21
CA PHE A 59 -7.29 1.60 -1.25
C PHE A 59 -6.15 2.22 -0.43
N GLY A 60 -5.30 1.40 0.17
CA GLY A 60 -4.13 1.85 0.92
C GLY A 60 -3.00 2.26 -0.01
N TRP A 61 -2.08 3.10 0.45
CA TRP A 61 -0.86 3.38 -0.31
C TRP A 61 0.28 2.48 0.15
N CYS A 62 1.13 2.09 -0.79
CA CYS A 62 2.51 1.69 -0.50
C CYS A 62 3.45 2.83 -0.89
N THR A 63 4.59 2.90 -0.24
CA THR A 63 5.70 3.76 -0.69
C THR A 63 6.68 2.92 -1.50
N VAL A 64 7.23 3.47 -2.57
CA VAL A 64 8.38 2.91 -3.28
C VAL A 64 9.41 4.01 -3.40
N THR A 65 10.63 3.76 -2.95
CA THR A 65 11.77 4.65 -3.09
C THR A 65 12.80 3.99 -3.99
N ALA A 66 13.22 4.67 -5.07
CA ALA A 66 14.31 4.19 -5.91
C ALA A 66 15.67 4.66 -5.36
N PHE A 67 16.68 3.79 -5.45
CA PHE A 67 18.07 4.12 -5.13
C PHE A 67 19.00 3.60 -6.22
N GLY A 68 20.28 3.97 -6.12
CA GLY A 68 21.34 3.56 -7.04
C GLY A 68 21.86 4.71 -7.89
N ALA A 69 22.64 4.38 -8.90
CA ALA A 69 23.19 5.30 -9.88
C ALA A 69 22.78 4.85 -11.28
N PHE A 70 21.78 5.52 -11.85
CA PHE A 70 21.28 5.31 -13.20
C PHE A 70 20.72 6.62 -13.77
N ASP A 71 20.68 6.73 -15.10
CA ASP A 71 20.06 7.83 -15.83
C ASP A 71 18.54 7.59 -15.95
N PRO A 72 17.70 8.34 -15.20
CA PRO A 72 16.25 8.11 -15.18
C PRO A 72 15.53 8.60 -16.44
N LYS A 73 16.26 9.15 -17.43
CA LYS A 73 15.72 9.45 -18.76
C LYS A 73 15.91 8.30 -19.74
N LYS A 74 16.78 7.34 -19.41
CA LYS A 74 17.13 6.20 -20.28
C LYS A 74 16.60 4.87 -19.76
N GLY A 75 16.38 4.73 -18.46
CA GLY A 75 15.95 3.47 -17.85
C GLY A 75 15.41 3.64 -16.44
N GLY A 76 15.03 2.52 -15.82
CA GLY A 76 14.55 2.52 -14.43
C GLY A 76 13.16 3.14 -14.21
N HIS A 77 12.48 3.58 -15.28
CA HIS A 77 11.14 4.16 -15.24
C HIS A 77 10.15 3.23 -14.54
N LEU A 78 9.18 3.82 -13.85
CA LEU A 78 8.03 3.11 -13.28
C LEU A 78 6.92 3.06 -14.31
N ILE A 79 6.40 1.86 -14.58
CA ILE A 79 5.24 1.66 -15.46
C ILE A 79 4.03 1.41 -14.57
N LEU A 80 2.97 2.20 -14.77
CA LEU A 80 1.66 2.04 -14.15
C LEU A 80 0.67 1.64 -15.26
N TRP A 81 0.52 0.33 -15.44
CA TRP A 81 -0.12 -0.25 -16.63
C TRP A 81 -1.59 0.15 -16.76
N ASP A 82 -2.34 0.09 -15.67
CA ASP A 82 -3.78 0.38 -15.68
C ASP A 82 -4.09 1.87 -15.90
N LEU A 83 -3.10 2.74 -15.68
CA LEU A 83 -3.19 4.17 -15.94
C LEU A 83 -2.63 4.56 -17.32
N GLY A 84 -2.00 3.64 -18.04
CA GLY A 84 -1.31 3.95 -19.30
C GLY A 84 -0.12 4.90 -19.12
N LEU A 85 0.51 4.92 -17.94
CA LEU A 85 1.58 5.87 -17.61
C LEU A 85 2.95 5.20 -17.53
N VAL A 86 3.96 5.89 -18.06
CA VAL A 86 5.39 5.61 -17.85
C VAL A 86 5.99 6.84 -17.21
N VAL A 87 6.54 6.68 -16.02
CA VAL A 87 7.02 7.79 -15.18
C VAL A 87 8.54 7.67 -15.05
N GLU A 88 9.28 8.70 -15.46
CA GLU A 88 10.69 8.84 -15.09
C GLU A 88 10.79 8.80 -13.56
N PHE A 89 11.56 7.87 -13.03
CA PHE A 89 11.59 7.60 -11.59
C PHE A 89 13.03 7.67 -11.06
N PRO A 90 13.53 8.89 -10.76
CA PRO A 90 14.94 9.12 -10.39
C PRO A 90 15.40 8.39 -9.12
N PRO A 91 16.69 8.06 -8.99
CA PRO A 91 17.26 7.68 -7.71
C PRO A 91 17.00 8.77 -6.65
N GLY A 92 16.66 8.36 -5.43
CA GLY A 92 16.30 9.23 -4.32
C GLY A 92 14.83 9.68 -4.32
N SER A 93 14.08 9.44 -5.41
CA SER A 93 12.66 9.77 -5.46
C SER A 93 11.78 8.70 -4.79
N THR A 94 10.64 9.13 -4.26
CA THR A 94 9.64 8.26 -3.63
C THR A 94 8.27 8.51 -4.25
N ILE A 95 7.56 7.44 -4.57
CA ILE A 95 6.16 7.48 -5.00
C ILE A 95 5.27 6.78 -3.98
N LEU A 96 4.04 7.30 -3.82
CA LEU A 96 2.98 6.66 -3.05
C LEU A 96 1.87 6.25 -4.02
N LEU A 97 1.47 4.98 -4.00
CA LEU A 97 0.44 4.46 -4.90
C LEU A 97 -0.34 3.29 -4.30
N PRO A 98 -1.59 3.06 -4.73
CA PRO A 98 -2.37 1.89 -4.31
C PRO A 98 -1.93 0.62 -5.06
N SER A 99 -0.84 0.02 -4.61
CA SER A 99 -0.19 -1.13 -5.26
C SER A 99 -1.00 -2.42 -5.32
N ALA A 100 -2.01 -2.57 -4.45
CA ALA A 100 -2.91 -3.72 -4.49
C ALA A 100 -3.81 -3.74 -5.73
N VAL A 101 -4.08 -2.56 -6.32
CA VAL A 101 -5.04 -2.42 -7.44
C VAL A 101 -4.42 -1.80 -8.69
N ILE A 102 -3.25 -1.17 -8.61
CA ILE A 102 -2.52 -0.67 -9.79
C ILE A 102 -1.38 -1.63 -10.14
N THR A 103 -1.53 -2.25 -11.31
CA THR A 103 -0.54 -3.11 -11.93
C THR A 103 0.70 -2.32 -12.32
N ARG A 104 1.87 -2.77 -11.86
CA ARG A 104 3.12 -2.03 -12.01
C ARG A 104 4.32 -2.92 -12.35
N SER A 105 5.34 -2.29 -12.92
CA SER A 105 6.68 -2.85 -13.15
C SER A 105 7.70 -1.73 -13.25
N ASN A 106 8.99 -2.05 -13.36
CA ASN A 106 10.00 -1.06 -13.73
C ASN A 106 10.81 -1.48 -14.95
N VAL A 107 11.25 -0.48 -15.73
CA VAL A 107 12.12 -0.69 -16.88
C VAL A 107 13.51 -1.09 -16.38
N ARG A 108 14.23 -1.87 -17.20
CA ARG A 108 15.63 -2.19 -16.95
C ARG A 108 16.49 -0.92 -17.04
N ILE A 109 17.66 -0.98 -16.42
CA ILE A 109 18.71 0.03 -16.54
C ILE A 109 19.88 -0.54 -17.34
N SER A 110 20.86 0.30 -17.71
CA SER A 110 22.07 -0.13 -18.41
C SER A 110 22.90 -1.11 -17.58
N ARG A 111 23.81 -1.84 -18.24
CA ARG A 111 24.61 -2.90 -17.61
C ARG A 111 25.62 -2.37 -16.59
N ASP A 112 26.13 -1.17 -16.83
CA ASP A 112 27.09 -0.43 -16.01
C ASP A 112 26.43 0.40 -14.88
N GLU A 113 25.10 0.47 -14.88
CA GLU A 113 24.32 1.20 -13.88
C GLU A 113 23.91 0.32 -12.69
N THR A 114 23.48 0.97 -11.61
CA THR A 114 22.89 0.30 -10.45
C THR A 114 21.51 0.85 -10.08
N ARG A 115 20.62 -0.03 -9.63
CA ARG A 115 19.29 0.31 -9.13
C ARG A 115 18.88 -0.65 -8.03
N TYR A 116 18.34 -0.08 -6.97
CA TYR A 116 17.74 -0.75 -5.82
C TYR A 116 16.39 -0.10 -5.53
N SER A 117 15.57 -0.73 -4.71
CA SER A 117 14.40 -0.04 -4.17
C SER A 117 14.06 -0.46 -2.75
N PHE A 118 13.39 0.43 -2.06
CA PHE A 118 12.84 0.20 -0.74
C PHE A 118 11.33 0.45 -0.78
N THR A 119 10.55 -0.44 -0.20
CA THR A 119 9.10 -0.31 -0.15
C THR A 119 8.59 -0.42 1.28
N GLN A 120 7.50 0.30 1.56
CA GLN A 120 6.75 0.17 2.80
C GLN A 120 5.28 0.01 2.48
N TYR A 121 4.60 -0.90 3.17
CA TYR A 121 3.22 -1.28 2.90
C TYR A 121 2.56 -1.94 4.11
N THR A 122 1.24 -2.15 4.04
CA THR A 122 0.49 -2.86 5.07
C THR A 122 -0.49 -3.81 4.38
N ALA A 123 -0.46 -5.09 4.80
CA ALA A 123 -1.39 -6.09 4.32
C ALA A 123 -2.83 -5.74 4.69
N GLY A 124 -3.76 -5.86 3.74
CA GLY A 124 -5.19 -5.64 3.97
C GLY A 124 -5.78 -6.59 5.02
N GLY A 125 -5.17 -7.77 5.18
CA GLY A 125 -5.55 -8.74 6.21
C GLY A 125 -5.42 -8.21 7.64
N LEU A 126 -4.47 -7.31 7.92
CA LEU A 126 -4.32 -6.72 9.26
C LEU A 126 -5.48 -5.80 9.61
N PHE A 127 -5.98 -5.03 8.64
CA PHE A 127 -7.17 -4.20 8.82
C PHE A 127 -8.41 -5.05 9.07
N ARG A 128 -8.60 -6.11 8.27
CA ARG A 128 -9.70 -7.06 8.48
C ARG A 128 -9.62 -7.77 9.82
N TRP A 129 -8.42 -8.12 10.28
CA TRP A 129 -8.21 -8.73 11.59
C TRP A 129 -8.72 -7.83 12.71
N VAL A 130 -8.38 -6.54 12.67
CA VAL A 130 -8.87 -5.54 13.64
C VAL A 130 -10.39 -5.34 13.50
N GLU A 131 -10.90 -5.17 12.27
CA GLU A 131 -12.34 -5.04 11.99
C GLU A 131 -13.16 -6.24 12.48
N ASN A 132 -12.59 -7.45 12.41
CA ASN A 132 -13.19 -8.71 12.85
C ASN A 132 -12.96 -8.98 14.36
N LYS A 133 -12.65 -7.96 15.15
CA LYS A 133 -12.42 -8.08 16.60
C LYS A 133 -11.32 -9.10 16.96
N PHE A 134 -10.27 -9.17 16.13
CA PHE A 134 -9.11 -10.05 16.29
C PHE A 134 -9.46 -11.54 16.18
N GLN A 135 -10.30 -11.88 15.20
CA GLN A 135 -10.69 -13.25 14.88
C GLN A 135 -10.46 -13.55 13.40
N LEU A 136 -10.28 -14.82 13.07
CA LEU A 136 -10.26 -15.26 11.68
C LEU A 136 -11.62 -14.94 11.06
N GLN A 137 -11.64 -14.64 9.76
CA GLN A 137 -12.87 -14.23 9.10
C GLN A 137 -13.99 -15.27 9.19
N ALA A 138 -13.63 -16.56 9.10
CA ALA A 138 -14.59 -17.65 9.26
C ALA A 138 -15.23 -17.63 10.65
N ASP A 139 -14.41 -17.54 11.70
CA ASP A 139 -14.87 -17.51 13.09
C ASP A 139 -15.70 -16.26 13.39
N TYR A 140 -15.25 -15.11 12.90
CA TYR A 140 -15.98 -13.85 13.03
C TYR A 140 -17.37 -13.97 12.39
N HIS A 141 -17.48 -14.43 11.14
CA HIS A 141 -18.77 -14.59 10.47
C HIS A 141 -19.67 -15.62 11.18
N ALA A 142 -19.10 -16.73 11.66
CA ALA A 142 -19.85 -17.75 12.39
C ALA A 142 -20.38 -17.25 13.76
N SER A 143 -19.76 -16.21 14.32
CA SER A 143 -20.19 -15.58 15.57
C SER A 143 -21.33 -14.56 15.42
N LEU A 144 -21.66 -14.16 14.19
CA LEU A 144 -22.67 -13.14 13.90
C LEU A 144 -24.07 -13.74 13.77
N SER A 145 -25.08 -12.97 14.16
CA SER A 145 -26.46 -13.20 13.72
C SER A 145 -26.62 -12.98 12.21
N ASP A 146 -27.72 -13.46 11.63
CA ASP A 146 -28.01 -13.28 10.19
C ASP A 146 -28.05 -11.81 9.78
N GLU A 147 -28.62 -10.94 10.63
CA GLU A 147 -28.66 -9.49 10.39
C GLU A 147 -27.27 -8.86 10.41
N GLU A 148 -26.44 -9.22 11.40
CA GLU A 148 -25.07 -8.72 11.50
C GLU A 148 -24.17 -9.22 10.36
N LEU A 149 -24.38 -10.47 9.92
CA LEU A 149 -23.68 -11.05 8.79
C LEU A 149 -24.07 -10.33 7.49
N ALA A 150 -25.36 -10.08 7.26
CA ALA A 150 -25.84 -9.30 6.13
C ALA A 150 -25.22 -7.88 6.12
N ALA A 151 -25.18 -7.22 7.29
CA ALA A 151 -24.53 -5.92 7.43
C ALA A 151 -23.01 -5.99 7.16
N ALA A 152 -22.32 -7.06 7.60
CA ALA A 152 -20.90 -7.26 7.32
C ALA A 152 -20.63 -7.47 5.82
N MET A 153 -21.48 -8.23 5.13
CA MET A 153 -21.40 -8.42 3.68
C MET A 153 -21.62 -7.10 2.95
N LYS A 154 -22.63 -6.32 3.35
CA LYS A 154 -22.88 -5.00 2.77
C LYS A 154 -21.69 -4.05 2.96
N ARG A 155 -21.07 -4.03 4.14
CA ARG A 155 -19.82 -3.27 4.37
C ARG A 155 -18.68 -3.72 3.46
N ASN A 156 -18.57 -5.02 3.17
CA ASN A 156 -17.56 -5.54 2.25
C ASN A 156 -17.81 -5.06 0.81
N GLU A 157 -19.06 -5.08 0.35
CA GLU A 157 -19.47 -4.55 -0.95
C GLU A 157 -19.17 -3.06 -1.08
N ASP A 158 -19.46 -2.28 -0.04
CA ASP A 158 -19.28 -0.83 -0.03
C ASP A 158 -17.83 -0.40 0.29
N ARG A 159 -16.92 -1.35 0.55
CA ARG A 159 -15.54 -1.03 0.98
C ARG A 159 -14.77 -0.21 -0.05
N TRP A 160 -15.02 -0.40 -1.34
CA TRP A 160 -14.34 0.36 -2.39
C TRP A 160 -14.71 1.85 -2.33
N SER A 161 -15.99 2.17 -2.11
CA SER A 161 -16.48 3.56 -2.08
C SER A 161 -16.04 4.25 -0.80
N PHE A 162 -16.05 3.53 0.33
CA PHE A 162 -15.43 3.98 1.57
C PHE A 162 -13.95 4.29 1.36
N GLY A 163 -13.19 3.37 0.76
CA GLY A 163 -11.78 3.55 0.48
C GLY A 163 -11.48 4.80 -0.34
N LEU A 164 -12.25 5.05 -1.41
CA LEU A 164 -12.13 6.26 -2.22
C LEU A 164 -12.48 7.53 -1.43
N SER A 165 -13.42 7.46 -0.49
CA SER A 165 -13.80 8.63 0.33
C SER A 165 -12.65 9.14 1.21
N LEU A 166 -11.64 8.32 1.49
CA LEU A 166 -10.47 8.67 2.30
C LEU A 166 -9.38 9.44 1.53
N PHE A 167 -9.49 9.51 0.21
CA PHE A 167 -8.54 10.24 -0.64
C PHE A 167 -8.90 11.73 -0.68
N ALA A 168 -7.88 12.58 -0.76
CA ALA A 168 -8.11 14.00 -0.98
C ALA A 168 -8.77 14.23 -2.35
N LYS A 169 -9.79 15.07 -2.37
CA LYS A 169 -10.40 15.55 -3.61
C LYS A 169 -9.62 16.78 -4.05
N LEU A 170 -9.02 16.73 -5.24
CA LEU A 170 -8.50 17.95 -5.86
C LEU A 170 -9.69 18.87 -6.11
N LYS A 171 -9.59 20.13 -5.71
CA LYS A 171 -10.55 21.14 -6.15
C LYS A 171 -10.37 21.25 -7.67
N SER A 172 -11.45 21.13 -8.43
CA SER A 172 -11.41 21.58 -9.82
C SER A 172 -11.12 23.08 -9.79
N ASP A 173 -10.03 23.51 -10.42
CA ASP A 173 -9.89 24.91 -10.74
C ASP A 173 -11.09 25.28 -11.63
N ALA A 174 -11.89 26.23 -11.14
CA ALA A 174 -13.05 26.76 -11.86
C ALA A 174 -12.61 27.69 -12.99
#